data_AF-A0A3S5BH84-F1
#
_entry.id   AF-A0A3S5BH84-F1
#
_cell.length_a   1.000
_cell.length_b   1.000
_cell.length_c   1.000
_cell.angle_alpha   90.00
_cell.angle_beta   90.00
_cell.angle_gamma   90.00
#
_symmetry.space_group_name_H-M   'P 1'
#
loop_
_entity.id
_entity.type
_entity.pdbx_description
1 polymer ?
#
loop_
_entity_poly.entity_id
_entity_poly.type
_entity_poly.pdbx_seq_one_letter_code
_entity_poly.pdbx_strand_id
1 'polypeptide(L)'
;MEEKKYLKWYNKIGYGSGDIAGNVVYAFLTSFMMVYLTDSVGLAAGVVGTLIAVSKLFDGFTDIFFGSMIDKTHSKMGKAKPWMLYGYIGCAITLVCCFAIPVSLGTTAKYAWFFISYTLLNGVFYTANNIAYSALTSLITKNSKERVQMGSYRFIFAFSTSLLIQAITVGFVDKCGGDAAAWRTVAIIYAIIGLVVNTISALSVKELPEEELNEGEVKNDNEKYGMVQAFKLLVKNKYYMMICGTYILQQLYGAMIGAGIYYMTWVLKNKNLFGQFAWAVNIPLIIALIFTPTLVGKWKGMYKLNLRGYVLAVIGRALVVVAGYMGSVPLMMAFTALAALGQGPW
;
A
#
# COMPACT_ATOMS: atom_id res chain seq x y z
N MET A 1 -16.23 32.13 -6.74
CA MET A 1 -15.48 32.07 -5.45
C MET A 1 -14.23 31.26 -5.70
N GLU A 2 -13.06 31.89 -5.64
CA GLU A 2 -11.78 31.17 -5.71
C GLU A 2 -11.65 30.31 -4.44
N GLU A 3 -11.51 28.99 -4.60
CA GLU A 3 -11.31 28.09 -3.46
C GLU A 3 -10.01 28.46 -2.73
N LYS A 4 -10.08 28.65 -1.41
CA LYS A 4 -8.91 28.93 -0.55
C LYS A 4 -7.84 27.85 -0.79
N LYS A 5 -6.61 28.27 -1.12
CA LYS A 5 -5.45 27.39 -1.27
C LYS A 5 -4.75 27.27 0.07
N TYR A 6 -4.66 26.05 0.60
CA TYR A 6 -4.01 25.79 1.88
C TYR A 6 -2.56 25.33 1.68
N LEU A 7 -2.23 24.76 0.50
CA LEU A 7 -0.96 24.08 0.28
C LEU A 7 -0.21 24.60 -0.95
N LYS A 8 1.07 24.91 -0.75
CA LYS A 8 2.03 25.12 -1.84
C LYS A 8 2.42 23.79 -2.48
N TRP A 9 2.92 23.84 -3.72
CA TRP A 9 3.26 22.65 -4.50
C TRP A 9 4.30 21.73 -3.80
N TYR A 10 5.28 22.32 -3.10
CA TYR A 10 6.28 21.55 -2.36
C TYR A 10 5.70 20.79 -1.14
N ASN A 11 4.67 21.33 -0.47
CA ASN A 11 3.97 20.62 0.61
C ASN A 11 3.20 19.41 0.07
N LYS A 12 2.66 19.50 -1.15
CA LYS A 12 1.95 18.39 -1.80
C LYS A 12 2.91 17.27 -2.19
N ILE A 13 4.10 17.62 -2.68
CA ILE A 13 5.16 16.65 -2.99
C ILE A 13 5.73 16.04 -1.70
N GLY A 14 5.99 16.85 -0.68
CA GLY A 14 6.45 16.36 0.63
C GLY A 14 5.43 15.46 1.30
N TYR A 15 4.13 15.74 1.20
CA TYR A 15 3.10 14.78 1.62
C TYR A 15 3.16 13.50 0.78
N GLY A 16 3.15 13.62 -0.55
CA GLY A 16 3.16 12.47 -1.46
C GLY A 16 4.36 11.54 -1.27
N SER A 17 5.53 12.08 -0.91
CA SER A 17 6.71 11.27 -0.64
C SER A 17 6.55 10.36 0.57
N GLY A 18 5.69 10.69 1.55
CA GLY A 18 5.38 9.81 2.69
C GLY A 18 4.81 8.46 2.26
N ASP A 19 4.14 8.40 1.12
CA ASP A 19 3.63 7.14 0.56
C ASP A 19 4.76 6.21 0.10
N ILE A 20 5.94 6.76 -0.25
CA ILE A 20 7.14 5.95 -0.51
C ILE A 20 7.45 5.10 0.72
N ALA A 21 7.46 5.69 1.91
CA ALA A 21 7.82 4.97 3.13
C ALA A 21 6.86 3.80 3.41
N GLY A 22 5.55 4.03 3.29
CA GLY A 22 4.55 2.97 3.43
C GLY A 22 4.65 1.90 2.33
N ASN A 23 4.83 2.31 1.08
CA ASN A 23 4.93 1.36 -0.03
C ASN A 23 6.26 0.59 -0.04
N VAL A 24 7.34 1.16 0.50
CA VAL A 24 8.61 0.44 0.64
C VAL A 24 8.40 -0.80 1.48
N VAL A 25 7.79 -0.63 2.65
CA VAL A 25 7.49 -1.73 3.57
C VAL A 25 6.50 -2.69 2.94
N TYR A 26 5.39 -2.18 2.40
CA TYR A 26 4.33 -3.03 1.83
C TYR A 26 4.82 -3.85 0.64
N ALA A 27 5.47 -3.24 -0.34
CA ALA A 27 5.96 -3.93 -1.54
C ALA A 27 7.05 -4.96 -1.19
N PHE A 28 7.94 -4.62 -0.26
CA PHE A 28 9.01 -5.51 0.16
C PHE A 28 8.47 -6.76 0.88
N LEU A 29 7.51 -6.58 1.79
CA LEU A 29 6.87 -7.71 2.50
C LEU A 29 6.03 -8.58 1.56
N THR A 30 5.19 -7.96 0.73
CA THR A 30 4.28 -8.71 -0.16
C THR A 30 5.01 -9.47 -1.26
N SER A 31 6.11 -8.90 -1.79
CA SER A 31 6.82 -9.49 -2.92
C SER A 31 7.88 -10.50 -2.50
N PHE A 32 8.56 -10.28 -1.36
CA PHE A 32 9.78 -11.03 -1.04
C PHE A 32 9.76 -11.77 0.29
N MET A 33 8.84 -11.47 1.22
CA MET A 33 8.82 -12.13 2.53
C MET A 33 8.71 -13.65 2.38
N MET A 34 7.75 -14.12 1.58
CA MET A 34 7.53 -15.55 1.44
C MET A 34 8.73 -16.23 0.77
N VAL A 35 9.35 -15.62 -0.23
CA VAL A 35 10.59 -16.11 -0.86
C VAL A 35 11.74 -16.20 0.16
N TYR A 36 11.95 -15.16 0.97
CA TYR A 36 12.98 -15.17 2.02
C TYR A 36 12.74 -16.31 3.03
N LEU A 37 11.50 -16.48 3.49
CA LEU A 37 11.18 -17.49 4.49
C LEU A 37 11.30 -18.92 3.95
N THR A 38 10.94 -19.15 2.68
CA THR A 38 11.05 -20.48 2.07
C THR A 38 12.47 -20.80 1.66
N ASP A 39 13.13 -19.89 0.93
CA ASP A 39 14.36 -20.18 0.21
C ASP A 39 15.61 -19.92 1.07
N SER A 40 15.58 -18.90 1.93
CA SER A 40 16.72 -18.55 2.80
C SER A 40 16.62 -19.12 4.21
N VAL A 41 15.42 -19.18 4.79
CA VAL A 41 15.22 -19.66 6.17
C VAL A 41 14.79 -21.14 6.22
N GLY A 42 14.24 -21.67 5.13
CA GLY A 42 13.81 -23.07 5.01
C GLY A 42 12.49 -23.39 5.73
N LEU A 43 11.61 -22.40 5.90
CA LEU A 43 10.29 -22.59 6.51
C LEU A 43 9.26 -23.07 5.50
N ALA A 44 8.28 -23.86 5.97
CA ALA A 44 7.21 -24.37 5.13
C ALA A 44 6.25 -23.25 4.71
N ALA A 45 6.09 -23.05 3.40
CA ALA A 45 5.26 -21.99 2.83
C ALA A 45 3.81 -22.02 3.34
N GLY A 46 3.23 -23.21 3.53
CA GLY A 46 1.86 -23.36 4.03
C GLY A 46 1.68 -22.85 5.48
N VAL A 47 2.67 -23.09 6.34
CA VAL A 47 2.64 -22.60 7.74
C VAL A 47 2.83 -21.09 7.75
N VAL A 48 3.80 -20.57 6.99
CA VAL A 48 4.05 -19.13 6.85
C VAL A 48 2.81 -18.39 6.34
N GLY A 49 2.16 -18.92 5.29
CA GLY A 49 0.93 -18.35 4.73
C GLY A 49 -0.21 -18.32 5.76
N THR A 50 -0.34 -19.38 6.55
CA THR A 50 -1.33 -19.43 7.64
C THR A 50 -1.03 -18.39 8.72
N LEU A 51 0.23 -18.22 9.12
CA LEU A 51 0.64 -17.20 10.09
C LEU A 51 0.36 -15.78 9.59
N ILE A 52 0.62 -15.51 8.31
CA ILE A 52 0.28 -14.24 7.67
C ILE A 52 -1.24 -14.02 7.69
N ALA A 53 -2.02 -15.04 7.34
CA ALA A 53 -3.49 -14.95 7.35
C ALA A 53 -4.05 -14.68 8.76
N VAL A 54 -3.53 -15.35 9.78
CA VAL A 54 -3.90 -15.10 11.17
C VAL A 54 -3.52 -13.69 11.58
N SER A 55 -2.32 -13.23 11.22
CA SER A 55 -1.88 -11.84 11.48
C SER A 55 -2.83 -10.81 10.87
N LYS A 56 -3.31 -11.04 9.65
CA LYS A 56 -4.29 -10.16 8.98
C LYS A 56 -5.64 -10.07 9.70
N LEU A 57 -6.04 -11.08 10.48
CA LEU A 57 -7.23 -10.96 11.34
C LEU A 57 -7.00 -9.97 12.48
N PHE A 58 -5.77 -9.93 13.04
CA PHE A 58 -5.42 -8.95 14.07
C PHE A 58 -5.40 -7.52 13.51
N ASP A 59 -4.93 -7.33 12.27
CA ASP A 59 -4.91 -6.03 11.58
C ASP A 59 -6.31 -5.36 11.59
N GLY A 60 -7.37 -6.13 11.37
CA GLY A 60 -8.74 -5.58 11.37
C GLY A 60 -9.17 -4.99 12.72
N PHE A 61 -8.72 -5.57 13.84
CA PHE A 61 -9.02 -5.04 15.17
C PHE A 61 -8.16 -3.82 15.52
N THR A 62 -6.88 -3.87 15.15
CA THR A 62 -5.95 -2.78 15.43
C THR A 62 -6.26 -1.54 14.58
N ASP A 63 -6.75 -1.70 13.34
CA ASP A 63 -7.17 -0.58 12.49
C ASP A 63 -8.27 0.26 13.17
N ILE A 64 -9.27 -0.40 13.75
CA ILE A 64 -10.36 0.27 14.49
C ILE A 64 -9.80 0.98 15.74
N PHE A 65 -8.92 0.30 16.46
CA PHE A 65 -8.31 0.82 17.68
C PHE A 65 -7.49 2.09 17.38
N PHE A 66 -6.58 2.04 16.41
CA PHE A 66 -5.72 3.17 16.04
C PHE A 66 -6.51 4.33 15.41
N GLY A 67 -7.55 4.04 14.63
CA GLY A 67 -8.47 5.07 14.15
C GLY A 67 -9.04 5.90 15.30
N SER A 68 -9.60 5.23 16.32
CA SER A 68 -10.17 5.91 17.50
C SER A 68 -9.12 6.61 18.38
N MET A 69 -7.88 6.12 18.37
CA MET A 69 -6.79 6.66 19.17
C MET A 69 -6.21 7.94 18.57
N ILE A 70 -6.05 7.98 17.24
CA ILE A 70 -5.59 9.17 16.51
C ILE A 70 -6.57 10.34 16.74
N ASP A 71 -7.87 10.08 16.72
CA ASP A 71 -8.90 11.11 16.93
C ASP A 71 -8.81 11.76 18.33
N LYS A 72 -8.43 10.97 19.34
CA LYS A 72 -8.27 11.39 20.76
C LYS A 72 -6.88 11.96 21.06
N THR A 73 -5.96 11.95 20.10
CA THR A 73 -4.59 12.38 20.35
C THR A 73 -4.49 13.90 20.28
N HIS A 74 -4.19 14.54 21.42
CA HIS A 74 -3.85 15.96 21.48
C HIS A 74 -2.35 16.10 21.72
N SER A 75 -1.62 16.53 20.69
CA SER A 75 -0.17 16.80 20.78
C SER A 75 0.16 18.15 20.19
N LYS A 76 1.26 18.76 20.69
CA LYS A 76 1.81 20.03 20.18
C LYS A 76 2.17 19.96 18.69
N MET A 77 2.43 18.76 18.18
CA MET A 77 2.76 18.54 16.77
C MET A 77 1.53 18.29 15.88
N GLY A 78 0.32 18.18 16.44
CA GLY A 78 -0.90 17.75 15.73
C GLY A 78 -1.38 16.36 16.14
N LYS A 79 -2.52 15.93 15.61
CA LYS A 79 -3.15 14.63 15.91
C LYS A 79 -2.46 13.48 15.18
N ALA A 80 -2.16 13.65 13.89
CA ALA A 80 -1.68 12.56 13.03
C ALA A 80 -0.16 12.45 12.99
N LYS A 81 0.57 13.57 13.03
CA LYS A 81 2.03 13.59 12.91
C LYS A 81 2.80 12.73 13.92
N PRO A 82 2.46 12.68 15.23
CA PRO A 82 3.14 11.80 16.18
C PRO A 82 3.01 10.32 15.80
N TRP A 83 1.82 9.88 15.40
CA TRP A 83 1.56 8.50 15.00
C TRP A 83 2.28 8.12 13.70
N MET A 84 2.42 9.08 12.79
CA MET A 84 3.22 8.90 11.58
C MET A 84 4.72 8.74 11.90
N LEU A 85 5.28 9.57 12.78
CA LEU A 85 6.71 9.48 13.14
C LEU A 85 7.04 8.26 14.00
N TYR A 86 6.38 8.12 15.16
CA TYR A 86 6.65 7.02 16.09
C TYR A 86 6.19 5.67 15.55
N GLY A 87 5.06 5.65 14.81
CA GLY A 87 4.59 4.46 14.12
C GLY A 87 5.62 3.96 13.11
N TYR A 88 6.19 4.85 12.30
CA TYR A 88 7.20 4.44 11.33
C TYR A 88 8.52 3.99 11.97
N ILE A 89 8.95 4.60 13.09
CA ILE A 89 10.14 4.13 13.82
C ILE A 89 9.94 2.67 14.27
N GLY A 90 8.78 2.35 14.84
CA GLY A 90 8.46 0.96 15.20
C GLY A 90 8.37 0.04 13.97
N CYS A 91 7.85 0.55 12.86
CA CYS A 91 7.80 -0.17 11.58
C CYS A 91 9.20 -0.51 11.06
N ALA A 92 10.15 0.45 11.12
CA ALA A 92 11.53 0.25 10.72
C ALA A 92 12.24 -0.83 11.57
N ILE A 93 12.05 -0.80 12.90
CA ILE A 93 12.63 -1.78 13.81
C ILE A 93 12.06 -3.17 13.53
N THR A 94 10.73 -3.28 13.48
CA THR A 94 10.04 -4.56 13.27
C THR A 94 10.27 -5.13 11.87
N LEU A 95 10.49 -4.28 10.86
CA LEU A 95 10.93 -4.70 9.53
C LEU A 95 12.26 -5.42 9.61
N VAL A 96 13.25 -4.84 10.27
CA VAL A 96 14.56 -5.49 10.45
C VAL A 96 14.41 -6.78 11.27
N CYS A 97 13.56 -6.81 12.30
CA CYS A 97 13.28 -8.03 13.08
C CYS A 97 12.68 -9.16 12.23
N CYS A 98 11.82 -8.86 11.26
CA CYS A 98 11.23 -9.87 10.37
C CYS A 98 12.28 -10.56 9.49
N PHE A 99 13.33 -9.85 9.09
CA PHE A 99 14.43 -10.37 8.26
C PHE A 99 15.68 -10.75 9.08
N ALA A 100 15.63 -10.61 10.40
CA ALA A 100 16.69 -10.99 11.33
C ALA A 100 16.29 -12.21 12.15
N ILE A 101 15.79 -13.27 11.49
CA ILE A 101 15.42 -14.52 12.16
C ILE A 101 16.70 -15.22 12.63
N PRO A 102 16.87 -15.47 13.94
CA PRO A 102 18.06 -16.15 14.44
C PRO A 102 18.11 -17.59 13.92
N VAL A 103 19.14 -17.91 13.16
CA VAL A 103 19.30 -19.24 12.52
C VAL A 103 19.49 -20.36 13.54
N SER A 104 19.99 -20.04 14.74
CA SER A 104 20.23 -20.94 15.87
C SER A 104 18.98 -21.39 16.63
N LEU A 105 17.81 -20.82 16.34
CA LEU A 105 16.57 -21.19 16.99
C LEU A 105 15.94 -22.44 16.36
N GLY A 106 15.26 -23.26 17.18
CA GLY A 106 14.44 -24.36 16.68
C GLY A 106 13.31 -23.87 15.77
N THR A 107 12.81 -24.74 14.89
CA THR A 107 11.83 -24.39 13.85
C THR A 107 10.57 -23.70 14.42
N THR A 108 10.06 -24.16 15.57
CA THR A 108 8.91 -23.55 16.26
C THR A 108 9.20 -22.13 16.73
N ALA A 109 10.40 -21.88 17.25
CA ALA A 109 10.81 -20.55 17.70
C ALA A 109 11.00 -19.58 16.53
N LYS A 110 11.44 -20.06 15.35
CA LYS A 110 11.49 -19.27 14.11
C LYS A 110 10.10 -18.82 13.66
N TYR A 111 9.11 -19.72 13.69
CA TYR A 111 7.73 -19.38 13.39
C TYR A 111 7.13 -18.38 14.37
N ALA A 112 7.36 -18.56 15.67
CA ALA A 112 6.89 -17.64 16.71
C ALA A 112 7.52 -16.25 16.55
N TRP A 113 8.83 -16.18 16.32
CA TRP A 113 9.53 -14.93 16.07
C TRP A 113 8.99 -14.19 14.86
N PHE A 114 8.81 -14.91 13.74
CA PHE A 114 8.23 -14.34 12.53
C PHE A 114 6.82 -13.83 12.79
N PHE A 115 5.95 -14.63 13.43
CA PHE A 115 4.57 -14.25 13.70
C PHE A 115 4.46 -12.99 14.57
N ILE A 116 5.27 -12.90 15.64
CA ILE A 116 5.29 -11.74 16.54
C ILE A 116 5.80 -10.51 15.79
N SER A 117 6.94 -10.63 15.10
CA SER A 117 7.54 -9.51 14.38
C SER A 117 6.63 -9.00 13.26
N TYR A 118 6.05 -9.92 12.48
CA TYR A 118 5.17 -9.60 11.36
C TYR A 118 3.84 -8.96 11.82
N THR A 119 3.27 -9.45 12.92
CA THR A 119 2.03 -8.90 13.50
C THR A 119 2.26 -7.54 14.14
N LEU A 120 3.39 -7.32 14.83
CA LEU A 120 3.75 -6.00 15.33
C LEU A 120 3.99 -5.02 14.17
N LEU A 121 4.68 -5.46 13.13
CA LEU A 121 4.93 -4.65 11.95
C LEU A 121 3.62 -4.24 11.28
N ASN A 122 2.81 -5.21 10.83
CA ASN A 122 1.60 -4.93 10.06
C ASN A 122 0.50 -4.34 10.96
N GLY A 123 0.09 -5.09 11.98
CA GLY A 123 -1.10 -4.76 12.75
C GLY A 123 -0.93 -3.55 13.65
N VAL A 124 0.28 -3.26 14.13
CA VAL A 124 0.49 -2.14 15.06
C VAL A 124 1.09 -0.94 14.35
N PHE A 125 2.34 -1.07 13.90
CA PHE A 125 3.11 0.08 13.46
C PHE A 125 2.75 0.57 12.07
N TYR A 126 2.57 -0.35 11.11
CA TYR A 126 2.18 -0.02 9.75
C TYR A 126 0.76 0.55 9.71
N THR A 127 -0.19 -0.11 10.39
CA THR A 127 -1.56 0.40 10.58
C THR A 127 -1.57 1.80 11.18
N ALA A 128 -0.89 2.02 12.32
CA ALA A 128 -0.86 3.33 12.97
C ALA A 128 -0.33 4.42 12.04
N ASN A 129 0.75 4.14 11.31
CA ASN A 129 1.32 5.06 10.34
C ASN A 129 0.38 5.32 9.16
N ASN A 130 -0.23 4.29 8.57
CA ASN A 130 -1.06 4.41 7.37
C ASN A 130 -2.38 5.15 7.66
N ILE A 131 -3.02 4.85 8.79
CA ILE A 131 -4.23 5.55 9.23
C ILE A 131 -3.90 7.02 9.50
N ALA A 132 -2.81 7.30 10.23
CA ALA A 132 -2.38 8.68 10.48
C ALA A 132 -2.09 9.43 9.18
N TYR A 133 -1.35 8.81 8.26
CA TYR A 133 -1.03 9.40 6.96
C TYR A 133 -2.27 9.66 6.10
N SER A 134 -3.25 8.76 6.12
CA SER A 134 -4.52 8.92 5.39
C SER A 134 -5.39 10.02 6.02
N ALA A 135 -5.50 10.06 7.35
CA ALA A 135 -6.22 11.10 8.08
C ALA A 135 -5.59 12.50 7.87
N LEU A 136 -4.28 12.55 7.72
CA LEU A 136 -3.53 13.79 7.51
C LEU A 136 -3.99 14.55 6.24
N THR A 137 -4.44 13.87 5.17
CA THR A 137 -5.01 14.54 3.98
C THR A 137 -6.20 15.43 4.33
N SER A 138 -7.08 14.98 5.23
CA SER A 138 -8.22 15.79 5.69
C SER A 138 -7.85 16.88 6.68
N LEU A 139 -6.77 16.70 7.44
CA LEU A 139 -6.33 17.63 8.49
C LEU A 139 -5.50 18.81 7.96
N ILE A 140 -4.94 18.73 6.75
CA ILE A 140 -4.09 19.79 6.18
C ILE A 140 -4.87 20.72 5.23
N THR A 141 -5.95 20.24 4.59
CA THR A 141 -6.72 21.06 3.64
C THR A 141 -8.21 20.71 3.64
N LYS A 142 -9.05 21.75 3.56
CA LYS A 142 -10.49 21.64 3.31
C LYS A 142 -10.83 21.63 1.80
N ASN A 143 -9.85 21.93 0.94
CA ASN A 143 -10.08 22.05 -0.50
C ASN A 143 -10.06 20.67 -1.20
N SER A 144 -11.19 20.29 -1.79
CA SER A 144 -11.34 19.00 -2.50
C SER A 144 -10.35 18.85 -3.67
N LYS A 145 -10.06 19.92 -4.43
CA LYS A 145 -9.08 19.86 -5.52
C LYS A 145 -7.66 19.62 -5.03
N GLU A 146 -7.28 20.19 -3.88
CA GLU A 146 -5.97 19.94 -3.27
C GLU A 146 -5.86 18.49 -2.80
N ARG A 147 -6.93 17.92 -2.22
CA ARG A 147 -6.97 16.49 -1.83
C ARG A 147 -6.80 15.57 -3.03
N VAL A 148 -7.46 15.86 -4.16
CA VAL A 148 -7.32 15.08 -5.41
C VAL A 148 -5.89 15.16 -5.95
N GLN A 149 -5.29 16.36 -5.95
CA GLN A 149 -3.89 16.54 -6.38
C GLN A 149 -2.92 15.77 -5.47
N MET A 150 -3.09 15.85 -4.15
CA MET A 150 -2.30 15.09 -3.18
C MET A 150 -2.44 13.58 -3.41
N GLY A 151 -3.66 13.09 -3.64
CA GLY A 151 -3.91 11.69 -4.00
C GLY A 151 -3.17 11.28 -5.27
N SER A 152 -3.13 12.14 -6.29
CA SER A 152 -2.41 11.86 -7.54
C SER A 152 -0.90 11.74 -7.31
N TYR A 153 -0.29 12.68 -6.57
CA TYR A 153 1.13 12.59 -6.20
C TYR A 153 1.42 11.33 -5.38
N ARG A 154 0.55 11.02 -4.40
CA ARG A 154 0.62 9.83 -3.56
C ARG A 154 0.67 8.57 -4.41
N PHE A 155 -0.27 8.39 -5.34
CA PHE A 155 -0.29 7.22 -6.22
C PHE A 155 0.94 7.12 -7.12
N ILE A 156 1.41 8.22 -7.71
CA ILE A 156 2.64 8.21 -8.53
C ILE A 156 3.83 7.69 -7.71
N PHE A 157 4.00 8.19 -6.48
CA PHE A 157 5.05 7.70 -5.58
C PHE A 157 4.84 6.24 -5.16
N ALA A 158 3.60 5.82 -4.89
CA ALA A 158 3.24 4.45 -4.56
C ALA A 158 3.71 3.44 -5.62
N PHE A 159 3.28 3.69 -6.86
CA PHE A 159 3.56 2.81 -7.99
C PHE A 159 5.03 2.86 -8.39
N SER A 160 5.66 4.04 -8.36
CA SER A 160 7.09 4.18 -8.65
C SER A 160 7.95 3.43 -7.62
N THR A 161 7.58 3.52 -6.34
CA THR A 161 8.28 2.82 -5.25
C THR A 161 8.14 1.30 -5.39
N SER A 162 6.91 0.84 -5.62
CA SER A 162 6.62 -0.59 -5.81
C SER A 162 7.40 -1.15 -7.00
N LEU A 163 7.43 -0.41 -8.12
CA LEU A 163 8.20 -0.78 -9.30
C LEU A 163 9.70 -0.86 -9.03
N LEU A 164 10.28 0.15 -8.37
CA LEU A 164 11.72 0.19 -8.07
C LEU A 164 12.14 -0.96 -7.17
N ILE A 165 11.34 -1.27 -6.15
CA ILE A 165 11.60 -2.40 -5.24
C ILE A 165 11.53 -3.72 -6.01
N GLN A 166 10.45 -3.95 -6.74
CA GLN A 166 10.29 -5.20 -7.49
C GLN A 166 11.40 -5.39 -8.54
N ALA A 167 11.88 -4.31 -9.16
CA ALA A 167 12.93 -4.36 -10.17
C ALA A 167 14.34 -4.53 -9.60
N ILE A 168 14.68 -3.84 -8.52
CA ILE A 168 16.07 -3.70 -8.05
C ILE A 168 16.39 -4.68 -6.92
N THR A 169 15.41 -5.00 -6.06
CA THR A 169 15.67 -5.76 -4.83
C THR A 169 16.32 -7.12 -5.10
N VAL A 170 15.83 -7.91 -6.07
CA VAL A 170 16.40 -9.23 -6.36
C VAL A 170 17.86 -9.14 -6.79
N GLY A 171 18.16 -8.28 -7.77
CA GLY A 171 19.53 -8.11 -8.26
C GLY A 171 20.47 -7.50 -7.21
N PHE A 172 19.95 -6.67 -6.30
CA PHE A 172 20.73 -6.14 -5.18
C PHE A 172 21.02 -7.21 -4.12
N VAL A 173 20.04 -8.05 -3.78
CA VAL A 173 20.23 -9.19 -2.87
C VAL A 173 21.24 -10.18 -3.43
N ASP A 174 21.16 -10.51 -4.72
CA ASP A 174 22.11 -11.41 -5.39
C ASP A 174 23.55 -10.85 -5.33
N LYS A 175 23.73 -9.54 -5.56
CA LYS A 175 25.04 -8.88 -5.42
C LYS A 175 25.56 -8.86 -3.99
N CYS A 176 24.66 -8.85 -3.00
CA CYS A 176 25.01 -8.91 -1.58
C CYS A 176 25.24 -10.35 -1.07
N GLY A 177 25.17 -11.37 -1.95
CA GLY A 177 25.48 -12.76 -1.63
C GLY A 177 24.29 -13.71 -1.59
N GLY A 178 23.04 -13.23 -1.77
CA GLY A 178 21.85 -14.09 -1.86
C GLY A 178 21.36 -14.71 -0.55
N ASP A 179 22.15 -14.62 0.52
CA ASP A 179 21.87 -15.24 1.82
C ASP A 179 20.92 -14.42 2.71
N ALA A 180 20.47 -15.01 3.82
CA ALA A 180 19.62 -14.34 4.80
C ALA A 180 20.23 -13.02 5.33
N ALA A 181 21.56 -12.91 5.39
CA ALA A 181 22.26 -11.69 5.76
C ALA A 181 22.13 -10.58 4.70
N ALA A 182 22.09 -10.94 3.41
CA ALA A 182 21.84 -10.00 2.32
C ALA A 182 20.44 -9.40 2.45
N TRP A 183 19.42 -10.24 2.64
CA TRP A 183 18.03 -9.80 2.89
C TRP A 183 17.91 -8.85 4.09
N ARG A 184 18.60 -9.17 5.19
CA ARG A 184 18.65 -8.29 6.37
C ARG A 184 19.28 -6.93 6.05
N THR A 185 20.34 -6.91 5.25
CA THR A 185 21.02 -5.67 4.86
C THR A 185 20.12 -4.78 4.00
N VAL A 186 19.41 -5.39 3.04
CA VAL A 186 18.40 -4.68 2.23
C VAL A 186 17.27 -4.14 3.11
N ALA A 187 16.77 -4.93 4.05
CA ALA A 187 15.74 -4.51 5.00
C ALA A 187 16.19 -3.28 5.83
N ILE A 188 17.44 -3.25 6.29
CA ILE A 188 18.01 -2.11 7.02
C ILE A 188 18.07 -0.85 6.13
N ILE A 189 18.54 -0.99 4.89
CA ILE A 189 18.62 0.14 3.95
C ILE A 189 17.22 0.71 3.69
N TYR A 190 16.24 -0.16 3.43
CA TYR A 190 14.85 0.24 3.19
C TYR A 190 14.17 0.84 4.43
N ALA A 191 14.47 0.32 5.62
CA ALA A 191 14.03 0.89 6.89
C ALA A 191 14.56 2.34 7.05
N ILE A 192 15.84 2.57 6.78
CA ILE A 192 16.47 3.91 6.88
C ILE A 192 15.88 4.87 5.86
N ILE A 193 15.80 4.47 4.58
CA ILE A 193 15.23 5.30 3.51
C ILE A 193 13.81 5.70 3.86
N GLY A 194 12.98 4.71 4.23
CA GLY A 194 11.60 4.99 4.59
C GLY A 194 11.47 5.87 5.83
N LEU A 195 12.35 5.73 6.83
CA LEU A 195 12.33 6.57 8.04
C LEU A 195 12.67 8.03 7.69
N VAL A 196 13.68 8.26 6.86
CA VAL A 196 14.05 9.59 6.38
C VAL A 196 12.89 10.20 5.59
N VAL A 197 12.33 9.47 4.63
CA VAL A 197 11.26 9.97 3.78
C VAL A 197 9.98 10.23 4.57
N ASN A 198 9.60 9.34 5.48
CA ASN A 198 8.44 9.53 6.36
C ASN A 198 8.63 10.76 7.27
N THR A 199 9.83 10.96 7.79
CA THR A 199 10.15 12.13 8.63
C THR A 199 10.05 13.43 7.82
N ILE A 200 10.62 13.46 6.61
CA ILE A 200 10.48 14.60 5.69
C ILE A 200 9.00 14.87 5.40
N SER A 201 8.21 13.83 5.14
CA SER A 201 6.79 13.98 4.86
C SER A 201 6.01 14.55 6.03
N ALA A 202 6.24 14.04 7.24
CA ALA A 202 5.59 14.53 8.46
C ALA A 202 5.95 15.99 8.75
N LEU A 203 7.19 16.42 8.45
CA LEU A 203 7.64 17.80 8.67
C LEU A 203 7.23 18.76 7.55
N SER A 204 6.98 18.26 6.34
CA SER A 204 6.61 19.07 5.17
C SER A 204 5.20 19.67 5.26
N VAL A 205 4.36 19.16 6.16
CA VAL A 205 2.96 19.56 6.27
C VAL A 205 2.59 19.96 7.68
N LYS A 206 1.83 21.07 7.79
CA LYS A 206 1.31 21.56 9.05
C LYS A 206 -0.19 21.30 9.09
N GLU A 207 -0.63 20.57 10.11
CA GLU A 207 -2.05 20.36 10.38
C GLU A 207 -2.73 21.71 10.66
N LEU A 208 -3.96 21.85 10.19
CA LEU A 208 -4.80 23.02 10.46
C LEU A 208 -5.19 23.04 11.96
N PRO A 209 -5.32 24.23 12.57
CA PRO A 209 -5.83 24.35 13.94
C PRO A 209 -7.20 23.67 14.09
N GLU A 210 -7.48 23.11 15.27
CA GLU A 210 -8.79 22.48 15.55
C GLU A 210 -9.96 23.46 15.36
N GLU A 211 -9.74 24.75 15.59
CA GLU A 211 -10.72 25.83 15.35
C GLU A 211 -11.08 25.93 13.87
N GLU A 212 -10.08 26.02 12.96
CA GLU A 212 -10.31 26.05 11.51
C GLU A 212 -10.88 24.72 11.00
N LEU A 213 -10.58 23.57 11.61
CA LEU A 213 -11.16 22.29 11.23
C LEU A 213 -12.65 22.21 11.60
N ASN A 214 -13.00 22.61 12.82
CA ASN A 214 -14.35 22.58 13.36
C ASN A 214 -15.22 23.79 12.94
N GLU A 215 -14.68 24.78 12.23
CA GLU A 215 -15.46 25.87 11.62
C GLU A 215 -16.55 25.30 10.72
N GLY A 216 -17.82 25.40 11.19
CA GLY A 216 -19.02 24.90 10.52
C GLY A 216 -19.61 23.61 11.11
N GLU A 217 -18.92 22.93 12.02
CA GLU A 217 -19.46 21.75 12.72
C GLU A 217 -20.03 22.15 14.09
N VAL A 218 -21.37 22.13 14.19
CA VAL A 218 -22.04 22.17 15.49
C VAL A 218 -21.67 20.88 16.20
N LYS A 219 -20.83 20.96 17.24
CA LYS A 219 -20.56 19.84 18.14
C LYS A 219 -21.87 19.42 18.82
N ASN A 220 -22.59 18.49 18.20
CA ASN A 220 -23.64 17.74 18.88
C ASN A 220 -22.93 16.73 19.80
N ASP A 221 -22.68 17.14 21.05
CA ASP A 221 -22.12 16.30 22.11
C ASP A 221 -22.96 15.05 22.44
N ASN A 222 -24.14 14.89 21.81
CA ASN A 222 -25.14 13.88 22.15
C ASN A 222 -25.24 12.66 21.22
N GLU A 223 -24.42 12.53 20.17
CA GLU A 223 -24.42 11.32 19.34
C GLU A 223 -23.02 10.68 19.26
N LYS A 224 -22.48 10.30 20.42
CA LYS A 224 -21.48 9.23 20.47
C LYS A 224 -22.16 7.93 20.08
N TYR A 225 -22.37 7.69 18.79
CA TYR A 225 -22.72 6.36 18.31
C TYR A 225 -21.64 5.41 18.81
N GLY A 226 -22.03 4.42 19.62
CA GLY A 226 -21.11 3.36 19.99
C GLY A 226 -20.59 2.70 18.71
N MET A 227 -19.33 2.24 18.68
CA MET A 227 -18.74 1.57 17.51
C MET A 227 -19.68 0.50 16.92
N VAL A 228 -20.43 -0.20 17.77
CA VAL A 228 -21.42 -1.20 17.37
C VAL A 228 -22.63 -0.60 16.63
N GLN A 229 -23.11 0.58 17.05
CA GLN A 229 -24.20 1.29 16.38
C GLN A 229 -23.74 1.87 15.04
N ALA A 230 -22.54 2.45 14.99
CA ALA A 230 -21.93 2.93 13.75
C ALA A 230 -21.75 1.77 12.75
N PHE A 231 -21.26 0.61 13.22
CA PHE A 231 -21.13 -0.60 12.41
C PHE A 231 -22.49 -1.09 11.87
N LYS A 232 -23.52 -1.12 12.72
CA LYS A 232 -24.88 -1.54 12.32
C LYS A 232 -25.49 -0.60 11.27
N LEU A 233 -25.21 0.71 11.37
CA LEU A 233 -25.61 1.72 10.39
C LEU A 233 -24.89 1.52 9.05
N LEU A 234 -23.59 1.22 9.07
CA LEU A 234 -22.80 0.94 7.87
C LEU A 234 -23.28 -0.31 7.14
N VAL A 235 -23.50 -1.42 7.85
CA VAL A 235 -23.97 -2.69 7.25
C VAL A 235 -25.38 -2.55 6.66
N LYS A 236 -26.23 -1.70 7.24
CA LYS A 236 -27.59 -1.43 6.71
C LYS A 236 -27.56 -0.61 5.41
N ASN A 237 -26.46 0.08 5.12
CA ASN A 237 -26.33 0.89 3.92
C ASN A 237 -25.97 0.03 2.70
N LYS A 238 -26.95 -0.16 1.81
CA LYS A 238 -26.79 -0.87 0.52
C LYS A 238 -25.57 -0.39 -0.28
N TYR A 239 -25.32 0.91 -0.32
CA TYR A 239 -24.21 1.49 -1.10
C TYR A 239 -22.86 1.17 -0.47
N TYR A 240 -22.78 1.19 0.86
CA TYR A 240 -21.58 0.77 1.58
C TYR A 240 -21.26 -0.70 1.32
N MET A 241 -22.26 -1.58 1.41
CA MET A 241 -22.09 -3.01 1.11
C MET A 241 -21.66 -3.28 -0.34
N MET A 242 -22.20 -2.53 -1.31
CA MET A 242 -21.75 -2.60 -2.70
C MET A 242 -20.28 -2.20 -2.85
N ILE A 243 -19.84 -1.11 -2.21
CA ILE A 243 -18.44 -0.66 -2.23
C ILE A 243 -17.54 -1.72 -1.59
N CYS A 244 -17.91 -2.25 -0.43
CA CYS A 244 -17.17 -3.33 0.23
C CYS A 244 -17.03 -4.55 -0.69
N GLY A 245 -18.11 -4.96 -1.35
CA GLY A 245 -18.08 -6.07 -2.32
C GLY A 245 -17.11 -5.81 -3.47
N THR A 246 -17.15 -4.62 -4.07
CA THR A 246 -16.21 -4.26 -5.14
C THR A 246 -14.75 -4.21 -4.66
N TYR A 247 -14.51 -3.74 -3.43
CA TYR A 247 -13.16 -3.67 -2.87
C TYR A 247 -12.59 -5.06 -2.57
N ILE A 248 -13.41 -5.98 -2.05
CA ILE A 248 -13.02 -7.39 -1.87
C ILE A 248 -12.65 -8.03 -3.22
N LEU A 249 -13.44 -7.82 -4.26
CA LEU A 249 -13.15 -8.32 -5.60
C LEU A 249 -11.83 -7.75 -6.15
N GLN A 250 -11.58 -6.46 -5.93
CA GLN A 250 -10.33 -5.82 -6.32
C GLN A 250 -9.12 -6.40 -5.57
N GLN A 251 -9.25 -6.68 -4.27
CA GLN A 251 -8.19 -7.29 -3.47
C GLN A 251 -7.93 -8.76 -3.85
N LEU A 252 -8.99 -9.54 -4.12
CA LEU A 252 -8.85 -10.90 -4.66
C LEU A 252 -8.11 -10.90 -6.00
N TYR A 253 -8.42 -9.94 -6.87
CA TYR A 253 -7.69 -9.74 -8.11
C TYR A 253 -6.20 -9.38 -7.87
N GLY A 254 -5.91 -8.46 -6.96
CA GLY A 254 -4.54 -8.11 -6.57
C GLY A 254 -3.75 -9.34 -6.07
N ALA A 255 -4.38 -10.19 -5.26
CA ALA A 255 -3.78 -11.45 -4.80
C ALA A 255 -3.47 -12.42 -5.96
N MET A 256 -4.33 -12.49 -6.99
CA MET A 256 -4.07 -13.30 -8.19
C MET A 256 -2.88 -12.79 -9.02
N ILE A 257 -2.66 -11.48 -9.08
CA ILE A 257 -1.42 -10.92 -9.69
C ILE A 257 -0.21 -11.40 -8.88
N GLY A 258 -0.28 -11.37 -7.54
CA GLY A 258 0.78 -11.86 -6.66
C GLY A 258 1.12 -13.34 -6.90
N ALA A 259 0.11 -14.19 -7.13
CA ALA A 259 0.32 -15.59 -7.51
C ALA A 259 1.01 -15.74 -8.89
N GLY A 260 0.83 -14.78 -9.80
CA GLY A 260 1.52 -14.73 -11.08
C GLY A 260 3.05 -14.67 -10.94
N ILE A 261 3.56 -14.10 -9.85
CA ILE A 261 5.00 -14.04 -9.54
C ILE A 261 5.56 -15.46 -9.33
N TYR A 262 4.85 -16.30 -8.56
CA TYR A 262 5.21 -17.70 -8.36
C TYR A 262 5.18 -18.47 -9.67
N TYR A 263 4.18 -18.22 -10.52
CA TYR A 263 4.10 -18.85 -11.83
C TYR A 263 5.35 -18.53 -12.68
N MET A 264 5.83 -17.28 -12.70
CA MET A 264 7.01 -16.94 -13.51
C MET A 264 8.31 -17.53 -12.96
N THR A 265 8.47 -17.54 -11.64
CA THR A 265 9.69 -18.07 -11.00
C THR A 265 9.77 -19.59 -11.13
N TRP A 266 8.66 -20.29 -10.93
CA TRP A 266 8.63 -21.75 -10.82
C TRP A 266 8.24 -22.47 -12.13
N VAL A 267 7.36 -21.87 -12.95
CA VAL A 267 6.92 -22.48 -14.21
C VAL A 267 7.75 -21.98 -15.39
N LEU A 268 8.06 -20.68 -15.48
CA LEU A 268 8.89 -20.12 -16.55
C LEU A 268 10.40 -20.17 -16.26
N LYS A 269 10.80 -20.62 -15.05
CA LYS A 269 12.19 -20.82 -14.60
C LYS A 269 13.14 -19.62 -14.82
N ASN A 270 12.62 -18.40 -14.90
CA ASN A 270 13.44 -17.23 -15.20
C ASN A 270 13.18 -16.10 -14.21
N LYS A 271 14.08 -15.95 -13.24
CA LYS A 271 14.02 -14.93 -12.18
C LYS A 271 14.06 -13.49 -12.72
N ASN A 272 14.62 -13.26 -13.92
CA ASN A 272 14.69 -11.94 -14.54
C ASN A 272 13.34 -11.45 -15.13
N LEU A 273 12.35 -12.35 -15.29
CA LEU A 273 11.02 -11.97 -15.77
C LEU A 273 10.20 -11.22 -14.71
N PHE A 274 10.56 -11.33 -13.43
CA PHE A 274 9.85 -10.66 -12.34
C PHE A 274 9.88 -9.13 -12.49
N GLY A 275 11.07 -8.58 -12.69
CA GLY A 275 11.24 -7.16 -12.98
C GLY A 275 10.46 -6.77 -14.23
N GLN A 276 10.61 -7.48 -15.35
CA GLN A 276 9.92 -7.16 -16.60
C GLN A 276 8.39 -7.19 -16.49
N PHE A 277 7.83 -8.10 -15.70
CA PHE A 277 6.39 -8.17 -15.45
C PHE A 277 5.91 -7.03 -14.54
N ALA A 278 6.67 -6.71 -13.48
CA ALA A 278 6.41 -5.53 -12.66
C ALA A 278 6.41 -4.25 -13.50
N TRP A 279 7.31 -4.15 -14.48
CA TRP A 279 7.34 -3.03 -15.43
C TRP A 279 6.11 -3.03 -16.34
N ALA A 280 5.72 -4.18 -16.87
CA ALA A 280 4.54 -4.34 -17.72
C ALA A 280 3.22 -4.00 -17.00
N VAL A 281 3.16 -4.14 -15.68
CA VAL A 281 1.97 -3.77 -14.88
C VAL A 281 2.02 -2.33 -14.41
N ASN A 282 3.12 -1.89 -13.79
CA ASN A 282 3.14 -0.59 -13.10
C ASN A 282 3.33 0.60 -14.06
N ILE A 283 4.16 0.48 -15.10
CA ILE A 283 4.41 1.60 -16.03
C ILE A 283 3.12 2.06 -16.73
N PRO A 284 2.33 1.15 -17.32
CA PRO A 284 1.09 1.57 -17.98
C PRO A 284 0.06 2.12 -16.99
N LEU A 285 0.06 1.64 -15.75
CA LEU A 285 -0.83 2.15 -14.71
C LEU A 285 -0.45 3.56 -14.24
N ILE A 286 0.86 3.86 -14.15
CA ILE A 286 1.38 5.23 -13.93
C ILE A 286 1.02 6.14 -15.11
N ILE A 287 1.17 5.66 -16.34
CA ILE A 287 0.77 6.41 -17.54
C ILE A 287 -0.73 6.71 -17.49
N ALA A 288 -1.56 5.71 -17.21
CA ALA A 288 -3.01 5.89 -17.08
C ALA A 288 -3.34 6.99 -16.06
N LEU A 289 -2.71 6.97 -14.87
CA LEU A 289 -2.86 7.99 -13.83
C LEU A 289 -2.52 9.41 -14.28
N ILE A 290 -1.43 9.59 -15.03
CA ILE A 290 -1.04 10.90 -15.55
C ILE A 290 -2.08 11.42 -16.54
N PHE A 291 -2.69 10.53 -17.32
CA PHE A 291 -3.69 10.88 -18.32
C PHE A 291 -5.14 10.90 -17.77
N THR A 292 -5.41 10.35 -16.58
CA THR A 292 -6.75 10.36 -15.96
C THR A 292 -7.38 11.76 -15.96
N PRO A 293 -6.71 12.85 -15.52
CA PRO A 293 -7.34 14.18 -15.47
C PRO A 293 -7.77 14.71 -16.85
N THR A 294 -7.01 14.41 -17.90
CA THR A 294 -7.34 14.84 -19.27
C THR A 294 -8.48 14.01 -19.86
N LEU A 295 -8.52 12.70 -19.57
CA LEU A 295 -9.60 11.81 -19.99
C LEU A 295 -10.92 12.11 -19.27
N VAL A 296 -10.89 12.38 -17.96
CA VAL A 296 -12.08 12.78 -17.18
C VAL A 296 -12.67 14.08 -17.73
N GLY A 297 -11.82 15.07 -18.03
CA GLY A 297 -12.25 16.35 -18.62
C GLY A 297 -12.88 16.16 -20.00
N LYS A 298 -12.32 15.27 -20.82
CA LYS A 298 -12.83 14.97 -22.17
C LYS A 298 -14.16 14.19 -22.14
N TRP A 299 -14.36 13.33 -21.13
CA TRP A 299 -15.52 12.43 -21.06
C TRP A 299 -16.62 12.83 -20.06
N LYS A 300 -16.47 13.99 -19.40
CA LYS A 300 -17.48 14.62 -18.52
C LYS A 300 -18.06 13.66 -17.48
N GLY A 301 -17.22 12.90 -16.78
CA GLY A 301 -17.62 12.15 -15.59
C GLY A 301 -16.83 10.86 -15.35
N MET A 302 -16.52 10.60 -14.07
CA MET A 302 -15.77 9.42 -13.60
C MET A 302 -16.42 8.09 -13.98
N TYR A 303 -17.76 8.05 -14.06
CA TYR A 303 -18.49 6.80 -14.32
C TYR A 303 -18.22 6.22 -15.72
N LYS A 304 -18.25 7.06 -16.77
CA LYS A 304 -18.03 6.61 -18.15
C LYS A 304 -16.59 6.19 -18.42
N LEU A 305 -15.64 6.84 -17.72
CA LEU A 305 -14.22 6.51 -17.78
C LEU A 305 -13.96 5.17 -17.10
N ASN A 306 -14.46 4.97 -15.87
CA ASN A 306 -14.37 3.70 -15.16
C ASN A 306 -14.97 2.54 -15.96
N LEU A 307 -16.19 2.69 -16.50
CA LEU A 307 -16.84 1.62 -17.26
C LEU A 307 -16.00 1.18 -18.47
N ARG A 308 -15.47 2.13 -19.24
CA ARG A 308 -14.63 1.85 -20.42
C ARG A 308 -13.27 1.29 -20.03
N GLY A 309 -12.69 1.77 -18.94
CA GLY A 309 -11.47 1.25 -18.34
C GLY A 309 -11.61 -0.22 -17.97
N TYR A 310 -12.64 -0.57 -17.19
CA TYR A 310 -12.88 -1.95 -16.78
C TYR A 310 -13.17 -2.88 -17.96
N VAL A 311 -13.89 -2.42 -18.99
CA VAL A 311 -14.08 -3.20 -20.24
C VAL A 311 -12.74 -3.48 -20.93
N LEU A 312 -11.88 -2.47 -21.04
CA LEU A 312 -10.54 -2.63 -21.61
C LEU A 312 -9.66 -3.58 -20.78
N ALA A 313 -9.79 -3.52 -19.45
CA ALA A 313 -9.10 -4.41 -18.52
C ALA A 313 -9.52 -5.88 -18.69
N VAL A 314 -10.83 -6.14 -18.82
CA VAL A 314 -11.38 -7.48 -19.03
C VAL A 314 -10.91 -8.05 -20.37
N ILE A 315 -10.96 -7.25 -21.44
CA ILE A 315 -10.48 -7.66 -22.78
C ILE A 315 -8.98 -7.95 -22.74
N GLY A 316 -8.18 -7.06 -22.14
CA GLY A 316 -6.74 -7.26 -21.97
C GLY A 316 -6.43 -8.56 -21.23
N ARG A 317 -7.18 -8.90 -20.19
CA ARG A 317 -6.97 -10.13 -19.42
C ARG A 317 -7.39 -11.39 -20.17
N ALA A 318 -8.49 -11.34 -20.93
CA ALA A 318 -8.88 -12.46 -21.81
C ALA A 318 -7.78 -12.75 -22.84
N LEU A 319 -7.17 -11.70 -23.39
CA LEU A 319 -6.04 -11.83 -24.33
C LEU A 319 -4.77 -12.39 -23.66
N VAL A 320 -4.53 -12.13 -22.38
CA VAL A 320 -3.44 -12.78 -21.62
C VAL A 320 -3.65 -14.29 -21.52
N VAL A 321 -4.88 -14.76 -21.32
CA VAL A 321 -5.19 -16.21 -21.29
C VAL A 321 -4.88 -16.85 -22.64
N VAL A 322 -5.31 -16.21 -23.73
CA VAL A 322 -5.03 -16.68 -25.11
C VAL A 322 -3.53 -16.71 -25.37
N ALA A 323 -2.79 -15.66 -25.02
CA ALA A 323 -1.33 -15.61 -25.16
C ALA A 323 -0.60 -16.66 -24.30
N GLY A 324 -1.15 -16.99 -23.12
CA GLY A 324 -0.67 -18.07 -22.27
C GLY A 324 -0.78 -19.44 -22.92
N TYR A 325 -1.92 -19.74 -23.56
CA TYR A 325 -2.09 -20.96 -24.35
C TYR A 325 -1.19 -21.02 -25.60
N MET A 326 -0.82 -19.87 -26.15
CA MET A 326 0.13 -19.77 -27.27
C MET A 326 1.61 -19.87 -26.86
N GLY A 327 1.92 -19.90 -25.57
CA GLY A 327 3.30 -19.99 -25.04
C GLY A 327 4.17 -18.75 -25.29
N SER A 328 3.60 -17.62 -25.71
CA SER A 328 4.36 -16.42 -26.08
C SER A 328 4.43 -15.41 -24.93
N VAL A 329 5.58 -15.40 -24.25
CA VAL A 329 5.88 -14.48 -23.14
C VAL A 329 5.76 -12.99 -23.54
N PRO A 330 6.24 -12.53 -24.73
CA PRO A 330 6.10 -11.13 -25.13
C PRO A 330 4.64 -10.69 -25.34
N LEU A 331 3.78 -11.56 -25.90
CA LEU A 331 2.35 -11.27 -26.06
C LEU A 331 1.63 -11.21 -24.72
N MET A 332 1.99 -12.08 -23.77
CA MET A 332 1.45 -12.01 -22.41
C MET A 332 1.79 -10.68 -21.73
N MET A 333 3.00 -10.17 -21.90
CA MET A 333 3.42 -8.88 -21.35
C MET A 333 2.67 -7.71 -22.00
N ALA A 334 2.52 -7.71 -23.33
CA ALA A 334 1.81 -6.66 -24.05
C ALA A 334 0.33 -6.58 -23.64
N PHE A 335 -0.35 -7.73 -23.50
CA PHE A 335 -1.74 -7.76 -23.05
C PHE A 335 -1.91 -7.46 -21.56
N THR A 336 -0.91 -7.79 -20.73
CA THR A 336 -0.88 -7.35 -19.33
C THR A 336 -0.75 -5.84 -19.23
N ALA A 337 0.08 -5.21 -20.06
CA ALA A 337 0.20 -3.76 -20.13
C ALA A 337 -1.10 -3.09 -20.59
N LEU A 338 -1.79 -3.68 -21.58
CA LEU A 338 -3.09 -3.23 -22.04
C LEU A 338 -4.15 -3.34 -20.94
N ALA A 339 -4.16 -4.45 -20.19
CA ALA A 339 -5.06 -4.63 -19.06
C ALA A 339 -4.77 -3.61 -17.94
N ALA A 340 -3.50 -3.33 -17.66
CA ALA A 340 -3.07 -2.36 -16.64
C ALA A 340 -3.48 -0.92 -16.99
N LEU A 341 -3.43 -0.53 -18.28
CA LEU A 341 -3.97 0.76 -18.73
C LEU A 341 -5.48 0.86 -18.44
N GLY A 342 -6.24 -0.20 -18.72
CA GLY A 342 -7.66 -0.25 -18.40
C GLY A 342 -7.97 -0.18 -16.91
N GLN A 343 -7.01 -0.53 -16.05
CA GLN A 343 -7.13 -0.55 -14.58
C GLN A 343 -6.60 0.70 -13.89
N GLY A 344 -6.18 1.72 -14.65
CA GLY A 344 -5.87 3.02 -14.07
C GLY A 344 -7.00 3.46 -13.12
N PRO A 345 -6.70 4.08 -11.97
CA PRO A 345 -7.71 4.72 -11.13
C PRO A 345 -8.37 5.81 -11.98
N TRP A 346 -9.58 5.51 -12.47
CA TRP A 346 -10.36 6.35 -13.37
C TRP A 346 -11.35 7.20 -12.60
#